data_AF-A0A1V0V091-F1
#
_entry.id   AF-A0A1V0V091-F1
#
_cell.length_a   1.000
_cell.length_b   1.000
_cell.length_c   1.000
_cell.angle_alpha   90.00
_cell.angle_beta   90.00
_cell.angle_gamma   90.00
#
_symmetry.space_group_name_H-M   'P 1'
#
loop_
_entity.id
_entity.type
_entity.pdbx_description
1 polymer ?
#
loop_
_entity_poly.entity_id
_entity_poly.type
_entity_poly.pdbx_seq_one_letter_code
_entity_poly.pdbx_strand_id
1 'polypeptide(L)'
;MKLNYFELYKKRLERSGENSGESVWNSSVNLINQTFENSHNFRKVKIDGHEVDARILEGKHYYERKLLFRPNQITKLGSLVEFDNETWMIFESFNETISPKASVRHLNEYLRWYDKEKNIHKVKCLAMATRITKYDITPNRYDIDLLAGGIYAIAQSNEEIKTIKPSQRFILGESVYEIAGIDDVTYRNADGSGIIQFTCKLTTFMDSDNRIEKIADNTLLYRDKNGDNEGENSWWT
;
A
#
# COMPACT_ATOMS: atom_id res chain seq x y z
N MET A 1 -2.70 -32.28 18.60
CA MET A 1 -1.48 -32.98 19.10
C MET A 1 -1.41 -32.75 20.61
N LYS A 2 -1.40 -33.80 21.45
CA LYS A 2 -1.26 -33.64 22.92
C LYS A 2 0.22 -33.40 23.25
N LEU A 3 0.54 -32.29 23.91
CA LEU A 3 1.91 -31.99 24.36
C LEU A 3 2.40 -33.05 25.36
N ASN A 4 3.67 -33.45 25.23
CA ASN A 4 4.36 -34.35 26.16
C ASN A 4 4.50 -33.70 27.55
N TYR A 5 4.47 -34.48 28.63
CA TYR A 5 4.60 -34.01 30.02
C TYR A 5 5.86 -33.18 30.24
N PHE A 6 6.96 -33.52 29.58
CA PHE A 6 8.20 -32.77 29.60
C PHE A 6 8.07 -31.39 28.94
N GLU A 7 7.35 -31.28 27.81
CA GLU A 7 7.11 -30.00 27.15
C GLU A 7 6.18 -29.10 27.96
N LEU A 8 5.16 -29.68 28.63
CA LEU A 8 4.31 -28.96 29.57
C LEU A 8 5.10 -28.41 30.76
N TYR A 9 6.05 -29.19 31.28
CA TYR A 9 6.92 -28.77 32.38
C TYR A 9 7.89 -27.66 31.94
N LYS A 10 8.56 -27.82 30.80
CA LYS A 10 9.44 -26.80 30.21
C LYS A 10 8.69 -25.48 29.97
N LYS A 11 7.49 -25.56 29.41
CA LYS A 11 6.62 -24.39 29.15
C LYS A 11 6.14 -23.70 30.44
N ARG A 12 6.09 -24.40 31.58
CA ARG A 12 5.80 -23.81 32.90
C ARG A 12 7.02 -23.09 33.48
N LEU A 13 8.21 -23.69 33.37
CA LEU A 13 9.45 -23.07 33.81
C LEU A 13 9.75 -21.78 33.03
N GLU A 14 9.57 -21.80 31.71
CA GLU A 14 9.74 -20.62 30.86
C GLU A 14 8.70 -19.51 31.14
N ARG A 15 7.51 -19.87 31.64
CA ARG A 15 6.48 -18.89 32.05
C ARG A 15 6.84 -18.12 33.31
N SER A 16 7.68 -18.67 34.17
CA SER A 16 8.03 -18.04 35.44
C SER A 16 8.97 -16.85 35.27
N GLY A 17 9.80 -16.82 34.21
CA GLY A 17 10.77 -15.75 33.96
C GLY A 17 11.83 -15.63 35.07
N GLU A 18 12.85 -14.79 34.84
CA GLU A 18 13.87 -14.48 35.86
C GLU A 18 13.40 -13.37 36.81
N ASN A 19 12.42 -12.56 36.38
CA ASN A 19 11.79 -11.51 37.16
C ASN A 19 10.27 -11.42 36.91
N SER A 20 9.56 -10.69 37.76
CA SER A 20 8.09 -10.56 37.71
C SER A 20 7.59 -9.97 36.40
N GLY A 21 8.33 -9.04 35.79
CA GLY A 21 7.97 -8.43 34.50
C GLY A 21 8.00 -9.44 33.36
N GLU A 22 9.06 -10.24 33.28
CA GLU A 22 9.22 -11.31 32.30
C GLU A 22 8.17 -12.42 32.49
N SER A 23 7.82 -12.75 33.73
CA SER A 23 6.76 -13.70 34.06
C SER A 23 5.40 -13.28 33.47
N VAL A 24 5.04 -12.01 33.66
CA VAL A 24 3.81 -11.42 33.13
C VAL A 24 3.85 -11.38 31.61
N TRP A 25 5.00 -11.02 31.03
CA TRP A 25 5.23 -11.03 29.59
C TRP A 25 5.00 -12.42 28.98
N ASN A 26 5.72 -13.43 29.46
CA ASN A 26 5.65 -14.81 28.97
C ASN A 26 4.25 -15.39 29.16
N SER A 27 3.58 -15.05 30.26
CA SER A 27 2.19 -15.45 30.51
C SER A 27 1.24 -14.84 29.49
N SER A 28 1.40 -13.55 29.18
CA SER A 28 0.57 -12.81 28.22
C SER A 28 0.75 -13.34 26.79
N VAL A 29 2.00 -13.52 26.34
CA VAL A 29 2.31 -14.09 25.02
C VAL A 29 1.70 -15.49 24.87
N ASN A 30 1.82 -16.34 25.89
CA ASN A 30 1.23 -17.67 25.87
C ASN A 30 -0.29 -17.62 25.82
N LEU A 31 -0.94 -16.72 26.58
CA LEU A 31 -2.39 -16.58 26.59
C LEU A 31 -2.92 -16.11 25.22
N ILE A 32 -2.26 -15.12 24.61
CA ILE A 32 -2.62 -14.64 23.27
C ILE A 32 -2.51 -15.79 22.28
N ASN A 33 -1.38 -16.50 22.24
CA ASN A 33 -1.16 -17.61 21.32
C ASN A 33 -2.16 -18.77 21.48
N GLN A 34 -2.62 -19.04 22.71
CA GLN A 34 -3.60 -20.10 22.99
C GLN A 34 -5.03 -19.71 22.57
N THR A 35 -5.36 -18.42 22.63
CA THR A 35 -6.71 -17.92 22.34
C THR A 35 -6.83 -17.33 20.94
N PHE A 36 -5.71 -17.10 20.23
CA PHE A 36 -5.66 -16.35 18.98
C PHE A 36 -6.65 -16.86 17.93
N GLU A 37 -6.59 -18.16 17.66
CA GLU A 37 -7.39 -18.86 16.65
C GLU A 37 -8.86 -19.02 17.05
N ASN A 38 -9.17 -19.02 18.34
CA ASN A 38 -10.54 -19.21 18.85
C ASN A 38 -11.41 -17.95 18.74
N SER A 39 -10.88 -16.86 18.19
CA SER A 39 -11.61 -15.61 17.99
C SER A 39 -12.49 -15.70 16.75
N HIS A 40 -13.72 -15.18 16.81
CA HIS A 40 -14.65 -15.19 15.67
C HIS A 40 -14.10 -14.51 14.40
N ASN A 41 -13.27 -13.51 14.62
CA ASN A 41 -12.61 -12.66 13.65
C ASN A 41 -11.19 -13.12 13.27
N PHE A 42 -10.80 -14.34 13.65
CA PHE A 42 -9.57 -14.97 13.17
C PHE A 42 -9.67 -15.29 11.68
N ARG A 43 -8.62 -14.95 10.92
CA ARG A 43 -8.46 -15.28 9.50
C ARG A 43 -6.99 -15.57 9.21
N LYS A 44 -6.76 -16.46 8.24
CA LYS A 44 -5.47 -16.55 7.57
C LYS A 44 -5.43 -15.54 6.45
N VAL A 45 -4.46 -14.64 6.49
CA VAL A 45 -4.27 -13.58 5.48
C VAL A 45 -2.96 -13.83 4.75
N LYS A 46 -2.83 -13.37 3.52
CA LYS A 46 -1.55 -13.40 2.81
C LYS A 46 -0.92 -12.01 2.82
N ILE A 47 0.27 -11.87 3.37
CA ILE A 47 1.04 -10.61 3.34
C ILE A 47 2.21 -10.81 2.38
N ASP A 48 2.25 -10.05 1.29
CA ASP A 48 3.25 -10.16 0.22
C ASP A 48 3.44 -11.62 -0.25
N GLY A 49 2.35 -12.39 -0.32
CA GLY A 49 2.33 -13.79 -0.74
C GLY A 49 2.55 -14.84 0.38
N HIS A 50 2.94 -14.41 1.59
CA HIS A 50 3.16 -15.31 2.73
C HIS A 50 1.93 -15.41 3.62
N GLU A 51 1.52 -16.63 3.98
CA GLU A 51 0.41 -16.83 4.92
C GLU A 51 0.78 -16.39 6.34
N VAL A 52 -0.07 -15.55 6.93
CA VAL A 52 0.07 -15.02 8.29
C VAL A 52 -1.28 -15.13 9.01
N ASP A 53 -1.21 -15.47 10.29
CA ASP A 53 -2.37 -15.47 11.18
C ASP A 53 -2.70 -14.04 11.61
N ALA A 54 -3.93 -13.59 11.35
CA ALA A 54 -4.40 -12.30 11.79
C ALA A 54 -5.83 -12.37 12.37
N ARG A 55 -6.15 -11.41 13.23
CA ARG A 55 -7.55 -11.10 13.56
C ARG A 55 -7.93 -9.81 12.88
N ILE A 56 -9.07 -9.83 12.19
CA ILE A 56 -9.55 -8.68 11.42
C ILE A 56 -10.55 -7.89 12.27
N LEU A 57 -10.29 -6.62 12.42
CA LEU A 57 -11.18 -5.68 13.09
C LEU A 57 -11.67 -4.65 12.07
N GLU A 58 -12.94 -4.29 12.21
CA GLU A 58 -13.56 -3.23 11.42
C GLU A 58 -12.89 -1.88 11.70
N GLY A 59 -12.61 -1.12 10.63
CA GLY A 59 -12.17 0.26 10.73
C GLY A 59 -13.33 1.23 10.94
N LYS A 60 -13.03 2.53 10.91
CA LYS A 60 -14.06 3.58 10.96
C LYS A 60 -14.86 3.67 9.67
N HIS A 61 -14.22 3.35 8.54
CA HIS A 61 -14.80 3.38 7.21
C HIS A 61 -14.78 1.99 6.57
N TYR A 62 -15.69 1.76 5.61
CA TYR A 62 -15.82 0.46 4.94
C TYR A 62 -14.54 0.02 4.19
N TYR A 63 -13.74 0.99 3.74
CA TYR A 63 -12.47 0.76 3.03
C TYR A 63 -11.28 0.62 3.99
N GLU A 64 -11.51 0.62 5.30
CA GLU A 64 -10.47 0.51 6.32
C GLU A 64 -10.70 -0.72 7.21
N ARG A 65 -9.61 -1.42 7.53
CA ARG A 65 -9.60 -2.50 8.51
C ARG A 65 -8.35 -2.38 9.38
N LYS A 66 -8.42 -2.99 10.56
CA LYS A 66 -7.27 -3.17 11.44
C LYS A 66 -6.94 -4.64 11.54
N LEU A 67 -5.67 -4.99 11.42
CA LEU A 67 -5.17 -6.33 11.61
C LEU A 67 -4.47 -6.39 12.96
N LEU A 68 -4.81 -7.38 13.77
CA LEU A 68 -4.04 -7.77 14.94
C LEU A 68 -3.28 -9.03 14.61
N PHE A 69 -2.00 -9.08 14.98
CA PHE A 69 -1.14 -10.23 14.74
C PHE A 69 -0.78 -10.95 16.04
N ARG A 70 -0.17 -12.13 15.90
CA ARG A 70 0.48 -12.82 17.01
C ARG A 70 1.65 -12.00 17.55
N PRO A 71 2.06 -12.20 18.81
CA PRO A 71 3.24 -11.55 19.38
C PRO A 71 4.47 -11.73 18.49
N ASN A 72 5.34 -10.70 18.45
CA ASN A 72 6.55 -10.64 17.63
C ASN A 72 6.36 -10.67 16.10
N GLN A 73 5.12 -10.65 15.59
CA GLN A 73 4.92 -10.48 14.16
C GLN A 73 5.33 -9.07 13.74
N ILE A 74 6.11 -8.96 12.67
CA ILE A 74 6.52 -7.67 12.10
C ILE A 74 5.80 -7.51 10.77
N THR A 75 5.21 -6.33 10.56
CA THR A 75 4.68 -5.91 9.28
C THR A 75 5.36 -4.65 8.78
N LYS A 76 5.33 -4.45 7.46
CA LYS A 76 5.95 -3.32 6.79
C LYS A 76 4.90 -2.45 6.14
N LEU A 77 5.20 -1.16 6.06
CA LEU A 77 4.40 -0.20 5.32
C LEU A 77 4.38 -0.57 3.83
N GLY A 78 3.23 -0.44 3.17
CA GLY A 78 3.08 -0.72 1.74
C GLY A 78 2.97 -2.21 1.39
N SER A 79 3.09 -3.13 2.35
CA SER A 79 2.83 -4.55 2.11
C SER A 79 1.39 -4.78 1.65
N LEU A 80 1.22 -5.69 0.70
CA LEU A 80 -0.10 -6.08 0.19
C LEU A 80 -0.65 -7.20 1.06
N VAL A 81 -1.90 -7.05 1.49
CA VAL A 81 -2.62 -8.05 2.29
C VAL A 81 -3.81 -8.58 1.52
N GLU A 82 -3.94 -9.88 1.40
CA GLU A 82 -5.09 -10.53 0.76
C GLU A 82 -5.90 -11.34 1.76
N PHE A 83 -7.19 -11.05 1.82
CA PHE A 83 -8.19 -11.82 2.57
C PHE A 83 -9.58 -11.56 1.99
N ASP A 84 -10.50 -12.50 2.19
CA ASP A 84 -11.89 -12.41 1.73
C ASP A 84 -12.02 -12.07 0.22
N ASN A 85 -11.07 -12.54 -0.61
CA ASN A 85 -10.94 -12.27 -2.06
C ASN A 85 -10.70 -10.79 -2.43
N GLU A 86 -10.35 -9.96 -1.46
CA GLU A 86 -10.01 -8.56 -1.63
C GLU A 86 -8.51 -8.35 -1.38
N THR A 87 -7.96 -7.28 -1.98
CA THR A 87 -6.58 -6.88 -1.72
C THR A 87 -6.56 -5.54 -1.02
N TRP A 88 -5.78 -5.50 0.04
CA TRP A 88 -5.60 -4.38 0.94
C TRP A 88 -4.11 -4.02 0.97
N MET A 89 -3.80 -2.84 1.46
CA MET A 89 -2.41 -2.40 1.66
C MET A 89 -2.23 -1.84 3.06
N ILE A 90 -1.09 -2.13 3.68
CA ILE A 90 -0.72 -1.60 5.00
C ILE A 90 -0.32 -0.13 4.87
N PHE A 91 -1.11 0.75 5.49
CA PHE A 91 -0.83 2.19 5.57
C PHE A 91 -0.20 2.60 6.90
N GLU A 92 -0.35 1.80 7.94
CA GLU A 92 0.28 2.02 9.24
C GLU A 92 0.63 0.67 9.86
N SER A 93 1.79 0.59 10.50
CA SER A 93 2.26 -0.62 11.18
C SER A 93 2.78 -0.27 12.56
N PHE A 94 2.23 -0.92 13.58
CA PHE A 94 2.61 -0.82 14.98
C PHE A 94 3.20 -2.17 15.40
N ASN A 95 4.52 -2.29 15.26
CA ASN A 95 5.26 -3.53 15.54
C ASN A 95 5.57 -3.68 17.04
N GLU A 96 4.54 -3.57 17.88
CA GLU A 96 4.66 -3.82 19.33
C GLU A 96 4.90 -5.30 19.61
N THR A 97 5.75 -5.60 20.58
CA THR A 97 6.23 -6.96 20.82
C THR A 97 5.11 -7.93 21.31
N ILE A 98 4.11 -7.47 22.06
CA ILE A 98 2.98 -8.30 22.56
C ILE A 98 1.82 -8.36 21.56
N SER A 99 1.43 -7.23 21.00
CA SER A 99 0.21 -7.12 20.20
C SER A 99 0.48 -6.26 18.97
N PRO A 100 1.24 -6.77 17.98
CA PRO A 100 1.46 -6.03 16.75
C PRO A 100 0.15 -5.76 16.03
N LYS A 101 0.03 -4.58 15.41
CA LYS A 101 -1.18 -4.13 14.72
C LYS A 101 -0.83 -3.44 13.42
N ALA A 102 -1.71 -3.53 12.43
CA ALA A 102 -1.60 -2.75 11.21
C ALA A 102 -2.96 -2.15 10.82
N SER A 103 -2.94 -0.94 10.25
CA SER A 103 -4.09 -0.34 9.58
C SER A 103 -3.96 -0.62 8.09
N VAL A 104 -5.00 -1.20 7.49
CA VAL A 104 -5.03 -1.50 6.05
C VAL A 104 -6.17 -0.78 5.34
N ARG A 105 -5.96 -0.45 4.07
CA ARG A 105 -7.00 0.11 3.19
C ARG A 105 -7.21 -0.72 1.94
N HIS A 106 -8.46 -0.83 1.51
CA HIS A 106 -8.87 -1.62 0.35
C HIS A 106 -8.34 -0.97 -0.96
N LEU A 107 -7.74 -1.78 -1.84
CA LEU A 107 -7.30 -1.33 -3.16
C LEU A 107 -8.43 -1.50 -4.18
N ASN A 108 -8.95 -0.39 -4.68
CA ASN A 108 -10.18 -0.35 -5.48
C ASN A 108 -9.97 -0.26 -6.99
N GLU A 109 -8.75 0.05 -7.45
CA GLU A 109 -8.47 0.27 -8.87
C GLU A 109 -7.12 -0.34 -9.29
N TYR A 110 -6.82 -0.26 -10.58
CA TYR A 110 -5.50 -0.59 -11.09
C TYR A 110 -4.95 0.51 -11.99
N LEU A 111 -3.66 0.80 -11.81
CA LEU A 111 -2.87 1.53 -12.80
C LEU A 111 -2.51 0.58 -13.93
N ARG A 112 -2.86 0.95 -15.17
CA ARG A 112 -2.56 0.18 -16.38
C ARG A 112 -1.90 1.09 -17.41
N TRP A 113 -0.79 0.65 -17.98
CA TRP A 113 -0.07 1.39 -19.01
C TRP A 113 0.73 0.45 -19.91
N TYR A 114 1.08 0.96 -21.08
CA TYR A 114 2.09 0.33 -21.93
C TYR A 114 3.48 0.86 -21.57
N ASP A 115 4.47 -0.02 -21.49
CA ASP A 115 5.86 0.40 -21.49
C ASP A 115 6.34 0.80 -22.91
N LYS A 116 7.62 1.16 -23.01
CA LYS A 116 8.26 1.50 -24.29
C LYS A 116 8.22 0.35 -25.31
N GLU A 117 8.16 -0.90 -24.83
CA GLU A 117 8.14 -2.12 -25.63
C GLU A 117 6.71 -2.58 -25.97
N LYS A 118 5.69 -1.81 -25.53
CA LYS A 118 4.26 -2.10 -25.64
C LYS A 118 3.79 -3.30 -24.82
N ASN A 119 4.50 -3.66 -23.76
CA ASN A 119 3.98 -4.62 -22.77
C ASN A 119 2.99 -3.91 -21.84
N ILE A 120 1.92 -4.62 -21.45
CA ILE A 120 0.91 -4.12 -20.52
C ILE A 120 1.38 -4.35 -19.10
N HIS A 121 1.56 -3.25 -18.37
CA HIS A 121 1.78 -3.27 -16.92
C HIS A 121 0.45 -3.06 -16.19
N LYS A 122 0.26 -3.76 -15.07
CA LYS A 122 -0.97 -3.72 -14.28
C LYS A 122 -0.68 -3.83 -12.79
N VAL A 123 -0.91 -2.76 -12.05
CA VAL A 123 -0.63 -2.69 -10.61
C VAL A 123 -1.87 -2.23 -9.85
N LYS A 124 -2.23 -2.94 -8.76
CA LYS A 124 -3.33 -2.54 -7.89
C LYS A 124 -3.00 -1.23 -7.16
N CYS A 125 -3.97 -0.34 -7.08
CA CYS A 125 -3.84 0.92 -6.38
C CYS A 125 -5.13 1.30 -5.63
N LEU A 126 -4.98 2.21 -4.68
CA LEU A 126 -6.06 2.93 -4.06
C LEU A 126 -6.24 4.26 -4.78
N ALA A 127 -7.33 4.42 -5.52
CA ALA A 127 -7.76 5.68 -6.11
C ALA A 127 -8.78 6.36 -5.18
N MET A 128 -8.49 7.58 -4.73
CA MET A 128 -9.39 8.34 -3.86
C MET A 128 -9.55 9.78 -4.32
N ALA A 129 -10.80 10.24 -4.34
CA ALA A 129 -11.11 11.65 -4.51
C ALA A 129 -10.73 12.43 -3.25
N THR A 130 -10.36 13.69 -3.44
CA THR A 130 -9.72 14.62 -2.50
C THR A 130 -10.47 15.01 -1.23
N ARG A 131 -11.48 14.24 -0.81
CA ARG A 131 -12.05 14.38 0.53
C ARG A 131 -11.37 13.42 1.50
N ILE A 132 -10.08 13.64 1.73
CA ILE A 132 -9.49 13.23 2.99
C ILE A 132 -9.84 14.34 3.98
N THR A 133 -11.01 14.27 4.62
CA THR A 133 -11.09 14.87 5.95
C THR A 133 -10.09 14.09 6.80
N LYS A 134 -8.96 14.74 7.09
CA LYS A 134 -7.84 14.16 7.81
C LYS A 134 -8.24 13.97 9.28
N TYR A 135 -9.06 12.96 9.55
CA TYR A 135 -9.12 12.40 10.88
C TYR A 135 -7.83 11.60 11.10
N ASP A 136 -7.12 11.99 12.17
CA ASP A 136 -6.02 11.27 12.82
C ASP A 136 -4.56 11.60 12.47
N ILE A 137 -4.24 12.85 12.09
CA ILE A 137 -2.87 13.37 12.35
C ILE A 137 -2.94 14.81 12.89
N THR A 138 -2.37 15.00 14.08
CA THR A 138 -2.22 16.25 14.86
C THR A 138 -2.00 17.51 13.98
N PRO A 139 -2.63 18.66 14.29
CA PRO A 139 -2.90 19.72 13.33
C PRO A 139 -1.66 20.60 13.15
N ASN A 140 -0.84 20.37 12.11
CA ASN A 140 0.10 21.42 11.71
C ASN A 140 0.69 21.35 10.29
N ARG A 141 -0.04 20.85 9.30
CA ARG A 141 0.32 21.11 7.89
C ARG A 141 -0.95 21.38 7.09
N TYR A 142 -1.06 22.65 6.70
CA TYR A 142 -2.04 23.26 5.81
C TYR A 142 -2.79 22.26 4.93
N ASP A 143 -4.11 22.21 5.12
CA ASP A 143 -5.06 21.60 4.21
C ASP A 143 -5.01 22.37 2.89
N ILE A 144 -4.16 21.93 1.96
CA ILE A 144 -4.19 22.44 0.60
C ILE A 144 -5.17 21.54 -0.15
N ASP A 145 -6.37 22.07 -0.38
CA ASP A 145 -7.30 21.49 -1.34
C ASP A 145 -6.59 21.38 -2.69
N LEU A 146 -6.43 20.15 -3.19
CA LEU A 146 -6.07 19.95 -4.59
C LEU A 146 -7.18 20.55 -5.47
N LEU A 147 -6.78 21.21 -6.56
CA LEU A 147 -7.68 21.82 -7.55
C LEU A 147 -8.83 20.86 -7.92
N ALA A 148 -10.03 21.41 -8.06
CA ALA A 148 -11.27 20.67 -8.34
C ALA A 148 -11.07 19.62 -9.44
N GLY A 149 -11.39 18.35 -9.11
CA GLY A 149 -11.23 17.20 -10.02
C GLY A 149 -9.94 16.39 -9.85
N GLY A 150 -9.03 16.79 -8.95
CA GLY A 150 -7.86 15.98 -8.61
C GLY A 150 -8.18 14.72 -7.78
N ILE A 151 -7.37 13.67 -7.94
CA ILE A 151 -7.43 12.45 -7.13
C ILE A 151 -6.02 12.05 -6.68
N TYR A 152 -5.95 11.21 -5.65
CA TYR A 152 -4.73 10.47 -5.33
C TYR A 152 -4.84 9.04 -5.84
N ALA A 153 -3.79 8.55 -6.50
CA ALA A 153 -3.58 7.13 -6.74
C ALA A 153 -2.40 6.66 -5.90
N ILE A 154 -2.61 5.66 -5.06
CA ILE A 154 -1.61 5.18 -4.10
C ILE A 154 -1.32 3.72 -4.38
N ALA A 155 -0.05 3.37 -4.58
CA ALA A 155 0.38 2.01 -4.90
C ALA A 155 1.59 1.58 -4.06
N GLN A 156 1.83 0.27 -4.00
CA GLN A 156 3.04 -0.28 -3.41
C GLN A 156 4.27 0.15 -4.23
N SER A 157 5.33 0.55 -3.54
CA SER A 157 6.60 0.88 -4.17
C SER A 157 7.28 -0.38 -4.67
N ASN A 158 7.33 -0.56 -5.99
CA ASN A 158 8.04 -1.63 -6.68
C ASN A 158 8.77 -1.07 -7.91
N GLU A 159 9.60 -1.89 -8.55
CA GLU A 159 10.42 -1.43 -9.69
C GLU A 159 9.56 -1.00 -10.89
N GLU A 160 8.41 -1.62 -11.13
CA GLU A 160 7.48 -1.26 -12.21
C GLU A 160 6.86 0.13 -12.00
N ILE A 161 6.34 0.41 -10.81
CA ILE A 161 5.71 1.68 -10.45
C ILE A 161 6.71 2.83 -10.48
N LYS A 162 7.98 2.58 -10.14
CA LYS A 162 9.04 3.60 -10.22
C LYS A 162 9.33 4.04 -11.66
N THR A 163 8.89 3.30 -12.68
CA THR A 163 9.04 3.70 -14.09
C THR A 163 8.05 4.78 -14.52
N ILE A 164 6.98 4.98 -13.73
CA ILE A 164 5.93 5.96 -14.02
C ILE A 164 6.48 7.37 -13.91
N LYS A 165 6.17 8.22 -14.89
CA LYS A 165 6.67 9.58 -14.97
C LYS A 165 5.57 10.63 -14.79
N PRO A 166 5.93 11.86 -14.38
CA PRO A 166 5.01 12.99 -14.48
C PRO A 166 4.45 13.14 -15.89
N SER A 167 3.25 13.71 -16.00
CA SER A 167 2.46 13.83 -17.23
C SER A 167 1.96 12.52 -17.85
N GLN A 168 2.25 11.37 -17.24
CA GLN A 168 1.65 10.11 -17.64
C GLN A 168 0.16 10.07 -17.29
N ARG A 169 -0.66 9.62 -18.25
CA ARG A 169 -2.11 9.52 -18.16
C ARG A 169 -2.53 8.10 -17.80
N PHE A 170 -3.57 7.98 -16.99
CA PHE A 170 -4.18 6.72 -16.57
C PHE A 170 -5.70 6.84 -16.62
N ILE A 171 -6.39 5.75 -16.98
CA ILE A 171 -7.84 5.68 -16.91
C ILE A 171 -8.21 5.00 -15.58
N LEU A 172 -8.86 5.76 -14.68
CA LEU A 172 -9.30 5.28 -13.37
C LEU A 172 -10.81 5.51 -13.25
N GLY A 173 -11.56 4.48 -12.87
CA GLY A 173 -13.02 4.51 -12.96
C GLY A 173 -13.48 4.72 -14.42
N GLU A 174 -14.11 5.86 -14.67
CA GLU A 174 -14.64 6.30 -15.98
C GLU A 174 -13.95 7.57 -16.50
N SER A 175 -12.89 8.03 -15.85
CA SER A 175 -12.23 9.30 -16.17
C SER A 175 -10.74 9.09 -16.41
N VAL A 176 -10.14 10.03 -17.16
CA VAL A 176 -8.70 10.05 -17.40
C VAL A 176 -8.05 11.02 -16.45
N TYR A 177 -6.94 10.60 -15.86
CA TYR A 177 -6.16 11.40 -14.94
C TYR A 177 -4.71 11.46 -15.39
N GLU A 178 -4.13 12.65 -15.37
CA GLU A 178 -2.72 12.89 -15.65
C GLU A 178 -1.96 13.06 -14.33
N ILE A 179 -0.79 12.44 -14.21
CA ILE A 179 0.07 12.60 -13.03
C ILE A 179 0.66 14.01 -13.02
N ALA A 180 0.29 14.79 -12.01
CA ALA A 180 0.84 16.11 -11.73
C ALA A 180 2.02 16.06 -10.76
N GLY A 181 2.07 15.07 -9.87
CA GLY A 181 3.14 14.92 -8.89
C GLY A 181 3.30 13.48 -8.40
N ILE A 182 4.51 13.14 -7.97
CA ILE A 182 4.88 11.84 -7.41
C ILE A 182 5.53 12.09 -6.06
N ASP A 183 5.04 11.42 -5.01
CA ASP A 183 5.67 11.37 -3.69
C ASP A 183 6.10 9.92 -3.42
N ASP A 184 7.41 9.69 -3.48
CA ASP A 184 8.07 8.44 -3.17
C ASP A 184 8.95 8.52 -1.90
N VAL A 185 8.84 9.62 -1.15
CA VAL A 185 9.71 9.91 0.01
C VAL A 185 8.98 9.80 1.35
N THR A 186 7.70 10.19 1.42
CA THR A 186 6.98 10.32 2.70
C THR A 186 6.77 8.98 3.39
N TYR A 187 6.40 7.96 2.62
CA TYR A 187 5.93 6.68 3.13
C TYR A 187 6.90 5.57 2.74
N ARG A 188 8.13 5.64 3.26
CA ARG A 188 9.22 4.73 2.91
C ARG A 188 9.81 4.04 4.13
N ASN A 189 10.02 2.72 4.02
CA ASN A 189 10.73 1.90 4.99
C ASN A 189 12.26 2.03 4.79
N ALA A 190 13.04 1.62 5.79
CA ALA A 190 14.51 1.68 5.74
C ALA A 190 15.12 0.80 4.63
N ASP A 191 14.43 -0.27 4.20
CA ASP A 191 14.85 -1.15 3.11
C ASP A 191 14.47 -0.63 1.71
N GLY A 192 13.86 0.56 1.65
CA GLY A 192 13.46 1.20 0.41
C GLY A 192 12.09 0.77 -0.12
N SER A 193 11.44 -0.21 0.50
CA SER A 193 10.02 -0.56 0.25
C SER A 193 9.10 0.51 0.84
N GLY A 194 7.81 0.50 0.47
CA GLY A 194 6.85 1.45 1.02
C GLY A 194 5.71 1.74 0.06
N ILE A 195 5.25 2.98 0.08
CA ILE A 195 4.10 3.45 -0.67
C ILE A 195 4.54 4.61 -1.56
N ILE A 196 4.07 4.61 -2.81
CA ILE A 196 4.19 5.76 -3.71
C ILE A 196 2.81 6.38 -3.88
N GLN A 197 2.74 7.69 -3.71
CA GLN A 197 1.53 8.47 -3.89
C GLN A 197 1.63 9.34 -5.15
N PHE A 198 0.68 9.17 -6.04
CA PHE A 198 0.51 9.97 -7.25
C PHE A 198 -0.58 11.02 -7.01
N THR A 199 -0.22 12.28 -7.22
CA THR A 199 -1.19 13.38 -7.32
C THR A 199 -1.62 13.48 -8.77
N CYS A 200 -2.89 13.21 -9.06
CA CYS A 200 -3.40 13.21 -10.41
C CYS A 200 -4.45 14.30 -10.63
N LYS A 201 -4.41 14.93 -11.81
CA LYS A 201 -5.40 15.94 -12.25
C LYS A 201 -6.31 15.35 -13.32
N LEU A 202 -7.59 15.69 -13.31
CA LEU A 202 -8.53 15.28 -14.34
C LEU A 202 -8.10 15.80 -15.71
N THR A 203 -8.18 14.96 -16.73
CA THR A 203 -7.90 15.31 -18.13
C THR A 203 -8.95 14.68 -19.05
N THR A 204 -8.93 15.06 -20.33
CA THR A 204 -9.88 14.55 -21.33
C THR A 204 -9.40 13.24 -21.93
N PHE A 205 -10.34 12.44 -22.45
CA PHE A 205 -10.01 11.29 -23.28
C PHE A 205 -9.38 11.74 -24.60
N MET A 206 -8.50 10.89 -25.14
CA MET A 206 -7.99 10.95 -26.50
C MET A 206 -8.62 9.82 -27.33
N ASP A 207 -8.67 10.00 -28.65
CA ASP A 207 -9.20 8.98 -29.56
C ASP A 207 -8.32 7.71 -29.61
N SER A 208 -7.03 7.85 -29.28
CA SER A 208 -6.07 6.74 -29.19
C SER A 208 -6.10 5.99 -27.85
N ASP A 209 -6.90 6.43 -26.86
CA ASP A 209 -7.01 5.75 -25.57
C ASP A 209 -7.73 4.40 -25.72
N ASN A 210 -7.17 3.32 -25.14
CA ASN A 210 -7.81 2.02 -25.11
C ASN A 210 -8.82 1.94 -23.95
N ARG A 211 -10.07 2.28 -24.24
CA ARG A 211 -11.16 2.31 -23.24
C ARG A 211 -11.59 0.92 -22.76
N ILE A 212 -11.39 -0.12 -23.58
CA ILE A 212 -11.75 -1.50 -23.23
C ILE A 212 -10.78 -2.02 -22.16
N GLU A 213 -9.48 -1.82 -22.37
CA GLU A 213 -8.45 -2.26 -21.42
C GLU A 213 -8.16 -1.24 -20.31
N LYS A 214 -8.80 -0.06 -20.38
CA LYS A 214 -8.57 1.09 -19.49
C LYS A 214 -7.09 1.54 -19.48
N ILE A 215 -6.50 1.67 -20.66
CA ILE A 215 -5.13 2.16 -20.84
C ILE A 215 -5.17 3.48 -21.61
N ALA A 216 -4.62 4.55 -21.02
CA ALA A 216 -4.48 5.83 -21.72
C ALA A 216 -3.26 5.80 -22.64
N ASP A 217 -3.37 6.49 -23.78
CA ASP A 217 -2.26 6.68 -24.69
C ASP A 217 -1.26 7.69 -24.09
N ASN A 218 -0.02 7.23 -24.01
CA ASN A 218 1.13 7.93 -23.47
C ASN A 218 2.30 8.02 -24.48
N THR A 219 2.06 7.70 -25.75
CA THR A 219 3.09 7.65 -26.81
C THR A 219 3.91 8.93 -26.94
N LEU A 220 3.28 10.09 -26.71
CA LEU A 220 3.96 11.39 -26.77
C LEU A 220 5.05 11.56 -25.69
N LEU A 221 4.96 10.85 -24.57
CA LEU A 221 5.98 10.90 -23.50
C LEU A 221 7.26 10.13 -23.86
N TYR A 222 7.20 9.26 -24.87
CA TYR A 222 8.30 8.41 -25.30
C TYR A 222 8.93 8.88 -26.62
N ARG A 223 8.45 9.98 -27.22
CA ARG A 223 9.16 10.61 -28.33
C ARG A 223 10.42 11.28 -27.78
N ASP A 224 11.58 10.72 -28.10
CA ASP A 224 12.86 11.31 -27.74
C ASP A 224 12.95 12.74 -28.28
N LYS A 225 13.46 13.67 -27.47
CA LYS A 225 13.90 15.01 -27.89
C LYS A 225 15.18 14.96 -28.75
N ASN A 226 15.30 13.99 -29.65
CA ASN A 226 16.47 13.81 -30.53
C ASN A 226 16.14 14.14 -31.99
N GLY A 227 15.24 15.10 -32.23
CA GLY A 227 14.74 15.39 -33.58
C GLY A 227 14.74 16.85 -34.03
N ASP A 228 15.09 17.83 -33.20
CA ASP A 228 15.06 19.25 -33.58
C ASP A 228 16.37 19.96 -33.16
N ASN A 229 17.42 19.78 -33.96
CA ASN A 229 18.60 20.66 -33.97
C ASN A 229 19.25 20.73 -35.36
N GLU A 230 18.42 20.66 -36.42
CA GLU A 230 18.83 21.01 -37.78
C GLU A 230 17.84 22.04 -38.34
N GLY A 231 18.09 23.32 -38.04
CA GLY A 231 17.34 24.42 -38.60
C GLY A 231 17.77 25.76 -38.02
N GLU A 232 18.34 26.60 -38.87
CA GLU A 232 18.56 28.05 -38.70
C GLU A 232 19.78 28.50 -37.87
N ASN A 233 20.93 28.54 -38.55
CA ASN A 233 21.85 29.67 -38.42
C ASN A 233 22.50 29.96 -39.78
N SER A 234 21.81 30.77 -40.60
CA SER A 234 22.40 31.40 -41.79
C SER A 234 21.71 32.73 -42.07
N TRP A 235 22.03 33.74 -41.26
CA TRP A 235 21.88 35.15 -41.62
C TRP A 235 22.94 35.93 -40.87
N TRP A 236 24.12 36.11 -41.49
CA TRP A 236 25.01 37.29 -41.43
C TRP A 236 26.12 37.11 -42.46
N THR A 237 25.97 37.74 -43.62
CA THR A 237 27.06 38.24 -44.49
C THR A 237 26.76 39.70 -44.76
#